data_AF-A0A841LXP8-F1
#
_entry.id   AF-A0A841LXP8-F1
#
_cell.length_a   1.000
_cell.length_b   1.000
_cell.length_c   1.000
_cell.angle_alpha   90.00
_cell.angle_beta   90.00
_cell.angle_gamma   90.00
#
_symmetry.space_group_name_H-M   'P 1'
#
loop_
_entity.id
_entity.type
_entity.pdbx_description
1 polymer ?
#
loop_
_entity_poly.entity_id
_entity_poly.type
_entity_poly.pdbx_seq_one_letter_code
_entity_poly.pdbx_strand_id
1 'polypeptide(L)'
;MLVKVPFKLSLLALVCLLITSSCKKEIDYHQEWDLSTMSAKVDGALLQCTLTTAQVYEVGGKISAQISGFKGTTAFTLVMSDFKGVGTYALSDNNFATYLTGTSFSQDAYIGSTSGTIKITSYLSDKYIKGTFEFKGENLSTSTSKTISEGQFMISLVPVKLPETNNSTNNLSAKVDGTTIGFTGEATSINTPIIGNLLTIVTINGDKRMILSVIDYKGVGTYDLVTDGVGSYMKDQTPTGSFTATSGTLVITSEVGGKLKGTFSFKAPNENTTINTSVTVTDGVFDLPFSKK
;
A
#
# COMPACT_ATOMS: atom_id res chain seq x y z
N MET A 1 -16.22 64.29 -23.09
CA MET A 1 -14.98 64.09 -22.29
C MET A 1 -14.75 62.59 -22.22
N LEU A 2 -13.93 62.03 -23.12
CA LEU A 2 -13.71 60.58 -23.24
C LEU A 2 -12.60 60.15 -22.27
N VAL A 3 -12.94 59.32 -21.29
CA VAL A 3 -11.96 58.75 -20.36
C VAL A 3 -11.25 57.58 -21.05
N LYS A 4 -9.97 57.77 -21.38
CA LYS A 4 -9.08 56.72 -21.90
C LYS A 4 -8.74 55.74 -20.77
N VAL A 5 -9.38 54.58 -20.76
CA VAL A 5 -8.98 53.47 -19.89
C VAL A 5 -7.69 52.87 -20.45
N PRO A 6 -6.61 52.74 -19.65
CA PRO A 6 -5.35 52.22 -20.14
C PRO A 6 -5.48 50.72 -20.47
N PHE A 7 -5.23 50.37 -21.72
CA PHE A 7 -5.30 49.02 -22.32
C PHE A 7 -4.56 47.93 -21.49
N LYS A 8 -3.56 48.31 -20.69
CA LYS A 8 -2.80 47.41 -19.83
C LYS A 8 -3.59 46.89 -18.61
N LEU A 9 -4.62 47.59 -18.15
CA LEU A 9 -5.43 47.13 -16.99
C LEU A 9 -6.45 46.04 -17.38
N SER A 10 -6.93 46.06 -18.63
CA SER A 10 -7.92 45.07 -19.10
C SER A 10 -7.30 43.69 -19.40
N LEU A 11 -6.00 43.64 -19.72
CA LEU A 11 -5.30 42.38 -19.98
C LEU A 11 -4.99 41.61 -18.67
N LEU A 12 -4.79 42.31 -17.55
CA LEU A 12 -4.50 41.68 -16.26
C LEU A 12 -5.76 41.02 -15.64
N ALA A 13 -6.93 41.61 -15.85
CA ALA A 13 -8.21 41.04 -15.40
C ALA A 13 -8.60 39.75 -16.18
N LEU A 14 -8.20 39.63 -17.45
CA LEU A 14 -8.46 38.45 -18.28
C LEU A 14 -7.55 37.27 -17.92
N VAL A 15 -6.33 37.54 -17.44
CA VAL A 15 -5.39 36.50 -16.98
C VAL A 15 -5.79 35.94 -15.60
N CYS A 16 -6.42 36.75 -14.73
CA CYS A 16 -6.94 36.27 -13.44
C CYS A 16 -8.17 35.35 -13.56
N LEU A 17 -8.94 35.44 -14.64
CA LEU A 17 -10.12 34.58 -14.87
C LEU A 17 -9.77 33.18 -15.42
N LEU A 18 -8.53 32.96 -15.86
CA LEU A 18 -8.09 31.67 -16.42
C LEU A 18 -7.47 30.72 -15.38
N ILE A 19 -7.34 31.14 -14.12
CA ILE A 19 -6.65 30.35 -13.07
C ILE A 19 -7.60 29.67 -12.08
N THR A 20 -8.92 29.83 -12.20
CA THR A 20 -9.89 29.23 -11.25
C THR A 20 -10.66 28.03 -11.78
N SER A 21 -10.41 27.56 -13.01
CA SER A 21 -10.93 26.25 -13.45
C SER A 21 -9.95 25.11 -13.15
N SER A 22 -9.42 25.08 -11.92
CA SER A 22 -8.94 23.83 -11.35
C SER A 22 -10.16 22.99 -11.02
N CYS A 23 -10.76 22.38 -12.04
CA CYS A 23 -11.65 21.25 -11.84
C CYS A 23 -10.84 20.21 -11.08
N LYS A 24 -11.00 20.17 -9.75
CA LYS A 24 -10.86 18.91 -9.05
C LYS A 24 -11.77 17.97 -9.83
N LYS A 25 -11.19 17.02 -10.57
CA LYS A 25 -11.97 15.89 -11.06
C LYS A 25 -12.55 15.28 -9.80
N GLU A 26 -13.81 15.58 -9.51
CA GLU A 26 -14.58 14.77 -8.58
C GLU A 26 -14.49 13.37 -9.16
N ILE A 27 -13.86 12.48 -8.40
CA ILE A 27 -13.84 11.07 -8.74
C ILE A 27 -15.30 10.67 -8.61
N ASP A 28 -15.98 10.56 -9.74
CA ASP A 28 -17.32 10.02 -9.86
C ASP A 28 -17.32 8.67 -9.15
N TYR A 29 -17.87 8.63 -7.94
CA TYR A 29 -17.73 7.52 -7.01
C TYR A 29 -18.87 6.56 -7.26
N HIS A 30 -18.53 5.35 -7.70
CA HIS A 30 -19.47 4.26 -7.85
C HIS A 30 -19.26 3.26 -6.72
N GLN A 31 -20.29 3.02 -5.91
CA GLN A 31 -20.27 2.10 -4.77
C GLN A 31 -19.84 0.67 -5.15
N GLU A 32 -20.08 0.27 -6.39
CA GLU A 32 -19.65 -0.99 -7.01
C GLU A 32 -18.14 -1.11 -7.20
N TRP A 33 -17.37 -0.03 -7.05
CA TRP A 33 -15.91 -0.07 -7.01
C TRP A 33 -15.35 -0.39 -5.62
N ASP A 34 -16.14 -0.45 -4.56
CA ASP A 34 -15.60 -0.73 -3.22
C ASP A 34 -15.42 -2.23 -2.95
N LEU A 35 -15.93 -3.09 -3.83
CA LEU A 35 -15.93 -4.54 -3.62
C LEU A 35 -14.94 -5.23 -4.57
N SER A 36 -13.76 -5.55 -4.04
CA SER A 36 -12.79 -6.42 -4.69
C SER A 36 -13.19 -7.88 -4.49
N THR A 37 -13.37 -8.62 -5.59
CA THR A 37 -13.79 -10.02 -5.60
C THR A 37 -12.95 -10.85 -6.56
N MET A 38 -12.74 -12.12 -6.22
CA MET A 38 -12.11 -13.12 -7.07
C MET A 38 -12.65 -14.50 -6.75
N SER A 39 -12.89 -15.30 -7.79
CA SER A 39 -13.31 -16.70 -7.64
C SER A 39 -12.89 -17.51 -8.86
N ALA A 40 -12.70 -18.82 -8.69
CA ALA A 40 -12.51 -19.76 -9.78
C ALA A 40 -12.94 -21.17 -9.35
N LYS A 41 -13.14 -22.07 -10.30
CA LYS A 41 -13.27 -23.50 -10.03
C LYS A 41 -11.90 -24.16 -10.06
N VAL A 42 -11.56 -24.90 -9.01
CA VAL A 42 -10.37 -25.75 -8.92
C VAL A 42 -10.83 -27.21 -9.04
N ASP A 43 -10.47 -27.87 -10.14
CA ASP A 43 -10.95 -29.21 -10.49
C ASP A 43 -12.49 -29.32 -10.42
N GLY A 44 -13.17 -28.26 -10.88
CA GLY A 44 -14.63 -28.14 -10.87
C GLY A 44 -15.25 -27.61 -9.56
N ALA A 45 -14.51 -27.59 -8.44
CA ALA A 45 -15.00 -27.07 -7.16
C ALA A 45 -14.81 -25.56 -7.04
N LEU A 46 -15.89 -24.82 -6.76
CA LEU A 46 -15.85 -23.36 -6.62
C LEU A 46 -15.03 -22.94 -5.38
N LEU A 47 -14.03 -22.08 -5.61
CA LEU A 47 -13.27 -21.38 -4.59
C LEU A 47 -13.51 -19.88 -4.74
N GLN A 48 -14.04 -19.27 -3.68
CA GLN A 48 -14.24 -17.82 -3.58
C GLN A 48 -13.24 -17.22 -2.59
N CYS A 49 -12.49 -16.22 -3.04
CA CYS A 49 -11.51 -15.51 -2.22
C CYS A 49 -12.21 -14.59 -1.20
N THR A 50 -11.63 -14.48 -0.02
CA THR A 50 -12.06 -13.56 1.05
C THR A 50 -11.34 -12.21 0.99
N LEU A 51 -10.19 -12.17 0.32
CA LEU A 51 -9.43 -10.95 0.06
C LEU A 51 -8.95 -10.98 -1.39
N THR A 52 -8.97 -9.84 -2.07
CA THR A 52 -8.45 -9.70 -3.42
C THR A 52 -7.77 -8.35 -3.58
N THR A 53 -6.58 -8.36 -4.16
CA THR A 53 -5.76 -7.17 -4.38
C THR A 53 -5.23 -7.17 -5.81
N ALA A 54 -4.92 -5.99 -6.32
CA ALA A 54 -4.18 -5.82 -7.55
C ALA A 54 -3.16 -4.70 -7.38
N GLN A 55 -2.03 -4.84 -8.06
CA GLN A 55 -1.02 -3.80 -8.15
C GLN A 55 -0.51 -3.69 -9.57
N VAL A 56 -0.27 -2.45 -10.00
CA VAL A 56 0.35 -2.12 -11.28
C VAL A 56 1.64 -1.39 -10.96
N TYR A 57 2.76 -1.88 -11.49
CA TYR A 57 4.08 -1.39 -11.16
C TYR A 57 5.00 -1.45 -12.38
N GLU A 58 6.00 -0.57 -12.43
CA GLU A 58 6.98 -0.53 -13.52
C GLU A 58 8.22 -1.37 -13.16
N VAL A 59 8.64 -2.24 -14.07
CA VAL A 59 9.89 -3.00 -13.98
C VAL A 59 10.60 -2.95 -15.32
N GLY A 60 11.83 -2.42 -15.34
CA GLY A 60 12.65 -2.38 -16.55
C GLY A 60 12.01 -1.60 -17.70
N GLY A 61 11.31 -0.49 -17.41
CA GLY A 61 10.64 0.34 -18.41
C GLY A 61 9.33 -0.26 -18.96
N LYS A 62 8.85 -1.36 -18.38
CA LYS A 62 7.57 -2.00 -18.74
C LYS A 62 6.63 -1.98 -17.55
N ILE A 63 5.35 -1.74 -17.83
CA ILE A 63 4.29 -1.84 -16.83
C ILE A 63 3.95 -3.32 -16.65
N SER A 64 3.90 -3.79 -15.42
CA SER A 64 3.42 -5.11 -15.04
C SER A 64 2.21 -4.97 -14.15
N ALA A 65 1.28 -5.92 -14.25
CA ALA A 65 0.13 -6.02 -13.37
C ALA A 65 0.15 -7.37 -12.65
N GLN A 66 0.00 -7.32 -11.33
CA GLN A 66 -0.19 -8.50 -10.49
C GLN A 66 -1.56 -8.44 -9.83
N ILE A 67 -2.27 -9.55 -9.86
CA ILE A 67 -3.58 -9.72 -9.23
C ILE A 67 -3.49 -10.92 -8.29
N SER A 68 -3.93 -10.76 -7.05
CA SER A 68 -3.91 -11.83 -6.06
C SER A 68 -5.26 -11.96 -5.36
N GLY A 69 -5.71 -13.19 -5.17
CA GLY A 69 -6.90 -13.52 -4.39
C GLY A 69 -6.56 -14.56 -3.33
N PHE A 70 -7.02 -14.37 -2.10
CA PHE A 70 -6.68 -15.21 -0.95
C PHE A 70 -7.93 -15.80 -0.29
N LYS A 71 -7.85 -17.05 0.17
CA LYS A 71 -8.82 -17.70 1.05
C LYS A 71 -8.05 -18.54 2.08
N GLY A 72 -7.84 -17.98 3.27
CA GLY A 72 -6.97 -18.61 4.28
C GLY A 72 -5.56 -18.80 3.74
N THR A 73 -5.06 -20.04 3.71
CA THR A 73 -3.74 -20.40 3.17
C THR A 73 -3.75 -20.69 1.66
N THR A 74 -4.91 -20.63 1.01
CA THR A 74 -5.02 -20.83 -0.44
C THR A 74 -5.02 -19.49 -1.17
N ALA A 75 -4.43 -19.44 -2.36
CA ALA A 75 -4.38 -18.21 -3.13
C ALA A 75 -4.34 -18.44 -4.65
N PHE A 76 -4.87 -17.48 -5.40
CA PHE A 76 -4.57 -17.30 -6.82
C PHE A 76 -3.63 -16.11 -6.97
N THR A 77 -2.63 -16.21 -7.85
CA THR A 77 -1.84 -15.05 -8.28
C THR A 77 -1.72 -15.05 -9.80
N LEU A 78 -2.02 -13.92 -10.42
CA LEU A 78 -1.93 -13.70 -11.85
C LEU A 78 -0.91 -12.59 -12.10
N VAL A 79 0.06 -12.83 -12.98
CA VAL A 79 1.06 -11.84 -13.36
C VAL A 79 1.00 -11.64 -14.86
N MET A 80 0.86 -10.38 -15.26
CA MET A 80 0.89 -9.92 -16.64
C MET A 80 2.06 -8.96 -16.79
N SER A 81 3.07 -9.36 -17.55
CA SER A 81 4.18 -8.51 -17.93
C SER A 81 3.81 -7.70 -19.18
N ASP A 82 4.37 -6.49 -19.31
CA ASP A 82 4.05 -5.58 -20.43
C ASP A 82 2.52 -5.33 -20.55
N PHE A 83 1.89 -5.09 -19.40
CA PHE A 83 0.47 -4.83 -19.25
C PHE A 83 0.05 -3.54 -19.97
N LYS A 84 -0.91 -3.68 -20.89
CA LYS A 84 -1.41 -2.61 -21.77
C LYS A 84 -2.89 -2.28 -21.55
N GLY A 85 -3.47 -2.75 -20.44
CA GLY A 85 -4.89 -2.59 -20.14
C GLY A 85 -5.76 -3.75 -20.66
N VAL A 86 -6.90 -3.42 -21.28
CA VAL A 86 -7.87 -4.41 -21.80
C VAL A 86 -7.21 -5.28 -22.87
N GLY A 87 -7.37 -6.60 -22.77
CA GLY A 87 -6.74 -7.55 -23.68
C GLY A 87 -6.71 -8.96 -23.13
N THR A 88 -6.23 -9.89 -23.96
CA THR A 88 -5.96 -11.28 -23.56
C THR A 88 -4.46 -11.46 -23.46
N TYR A 89 -4.02 -11.95 -22.30
CA TYR A 89 -2.64 -12.24 -21.96
C TYR A 89 -2.52 -13.77 -21.88
N ALA A 90 -1.89 -14.37 -22.88
CA ALA A 90 -1.58 -15.80 -22.86
C ALA A 90 -0.56 -16.09 -21.76
N LEU A 91 -0.68 -17.24 -21.10
CA LEU A 91 0.32 -17.72 -20.16
C LEU A 91 1.52 -18.28 -20.94
N SER A 92 2.42 -17.37 -21.32
CA SER A 92 3.70 -17.60 -22.00
C SER A 92 4.65 -16.42 -21.74
N ASP A 93 5.92 -16.60 -22.11
CA ASP A 93 7.01 -15.60 -22.11
C ASP A 93 7.34 -15.00 -20.74
N ASN A 94 6.44 -14.23 -20.15
CA ASN A 94 6.57 -13.63 -18.82
C ASN A 94 5.23 -13.45 -18.09
N ASN A 95 4.13 -13.96 -18.66
CA ASN A 95 2.84 -14.02 -17.99
C ASN A 95 2.66 -15.39 -17.35
N PHE A 96 2.19 -15.43 -16.11
CA PHE A 96 1.94 -16.68 -15.42
C PHE A 96 0.79 -16.55 -14.44
N ALA A 97 0.19 -17.69 -14.12
CA ALA A 97 -0.80 -17.82 -13.07
C ALA A 97 -0.35 -18.89 -12.07
N THR A 98 -0.64 -18.71 -10.79
CA THR A 98 -0.39 -19.71 -9.76
C THR A 98 -1.64 -19.95 -8.93
N TYR A 99 -1.80 -21.19 -8.50
CA TYR A 99 -2.73 -21.58 -7.44
C TYR A 99 -1.94 -22.22 -6.30
N LEU A 100 -2.03 -21.64 -5.10
CA LEU A 100 -1.39 -22.12 -3.88
C LEU A 100 -2.41 -22.86 -3.02
N THR A 101 -2.04 -24.03 -2.50
CA THR A 101 -2.84 -24.79 -1.53
C THR A 101 -2.42 -24.58 -0.07
N GLY A 102 -1.29 -23.91 0.18
CA GLY A 102 -0.69 -23.73 1.49
C GLY A 102 0.36 -22.62 1.51
N THR A 103 1.14 -22.54 2.59
CA THR A 103 2.16 -21.51 2.81
C THR A 103 3.55 -21.89 2.28
N SER A 104 3.77 -23.15 1.92
CA SER A 104 5.06 -23.63 1.42
C SER A 104 5.13 -23.45 -0.09
N PHE A 105 5.53 -22.26 -0.54
CA PHE A 105 5.46 -21.82 -1.94
C PHE A 105 5.83 -22.91 -2.97
N SER A 106 7.08 -23.40 -2.97
CA SER A 106 7.53 -24.38 -3.98
C SER A 106 6.85 -25.75 -3.89
N GLN A 107 6.36 -26.13 -2.71
CA GLN A 107 5.72 -27.43 -2.48
C GLN A 107 4.21 -27.39 -2.73
N ASP A 108 3.58 -26.23 -2.52
CA ASP A 108 2.12 -26.06 -2.58
C ASP A 108 1.65 -25.34 -3.86
N ALA A 109 2.56 -24.85 -4.70
CA ALA A 109 2.22 -24.10 -5.90
C ALA A 109 1.92 -25.00 -7.10
N TYR A 110 0.78 -24.73 -7.74
CA TYR A 110 0.44 -25.17 -9.08
C TYR A 110 0.64 -24.00 -10.04
N ILE A 111 1.63 -24.10 -10.93
CA ILE A 111 2.06 -23.00 -11.80
C ILE A 111 1.53 -23.24 -13.22
N GLY A 112 0.77 -22.28 -13.75
CA GLY A 112 0.38 -22.20 -15.15
C GLY A 112 1.24 -21.17 -15.87
N SER A 113 2.23 -21.64 -16.64
CA SER A 113 3.13 -20.78 -17.43
C SER A 113 3.20 -21.14 -18.91
N THR A 114 2.50 -22.21 -19.32
CA THR A 114 2.53 -22.75 -20.69
C THR A 114 1.16 -22.94 -21.30
N SER A 115 0.09 -22.95 -20.49
CA SER A 115 -1.28 -23.19 -20.95
C SER A 115 -2.30 -22.48 -20.07
N GLY A 116 -3.07 -21.59 -20.69
CA GLY A 116 -4.10 -20.79 -20.06
C GLY A 116 -4.10 -19.35 -20.55
N THR A 117 -5.05 -18.57 -20.05
CA THR A 117 -5.18 -17.15 -20.39
C THR A 117 -5.62 -16.33 -19.18
N ILE A 118 -5.17 -15.07 -19.15
CA ILE A 118 -5.74 -14.01 -18.32
C ILE A 118 -6.37 -13.01 -19.28
N LYS A 119 -7.65 -12.70 -19.12
CA LYS A 119 -8.38 -11.77 -19.97
C LYS A 119 -8.86 -10.58 -19.16
N ILE A 120 -8.38 -9.39 -19.50
CA ILE A 120 -8.84 -8.13 -18.93
C ILE A 120 -10.00 -7.63 -19.78
N THR A 121 -11.19 -7.61 -19.19
CA THR A 121 -12.43 -7.23 -19.87
C THR A 121 -12.76 -5.76 -19.69
N SER A 122 -12.32 -5.16 -18.59
CA SER A 122 -12.39 -3.72 -18.37
C SER A 122 -11.27 -3.25 -17.45
N TYR A 123 -10.70 -2.09 -17.75
CA TYR A 123 -9.64 -1.47 -16.97
C TYR A 123 -9.75 0.04 -17.04
N LEU A 124 -9.75 0.68 -15.88
CA LEU A 124 -9.63 2.12 -15.75
C LEU A 124 -8.59 2.42 -14.68
N SER A 125 -7.51 3.08 -15.09
CA SER A 125 -6.38 3.45 -14.20
C SER A 125 -6.90 4.09 -12.91
N ASP A 126 -6.31 3.70 -11.79
CA ASP A 126 -6.60 4.22 -10.45
C ASP A 126 -8.06 4.03 -9.97
N LYS A 127 -8.85 3.24 -10.71
CA LYS A 127 -10.26 2.94 -10.35
C LYS A 127 -10.52 1.46 -10.21
N TYR A 128 -10.35 0.67 -11.26
CA TYR A 128 -10.63 -0.77 -11.20
C TYR A 128 -9.96 -1.58 -12.31
N ILE A 129 -9.85 -2.89 -12.08
CA ILE A 129 -9.49 -3.90 -13.08
C ILE A 129 -10.45 -5.09 -12.98
N LYS A 130 -11.01 -5.51 -14.13
CA LYS A 130 -11.98 -6.61 -14.24
C LYS A 130 -11.53 -7.60 -15.30
N GLY A 131 -11.72 -8.89 -15.03
CA GLY A 131 -11.30 -9.92 -15.96
C GLY A 131 -11.73 -11.33 -15.62
N THR A 132 -11.27 -12.24 -16.46
CA THR A 132 -11.41 -13.69 -16.30
C THR A 132 -10.06 -14.36 -16.42
N PHE A 133 -9.93 -15.57 -15.92
CA PHE A 133 -8.73 -16.37 -16.09
C PHE A 133 -9.05 -17.86 -16.09
N GLU A 134 -8.21 -18.63 -16.78
CA GLU A 134 -8.23 -20.08 -16.77
C GLU A 134 -6.82 -20.59 -17.04
N PHE A 135 -6.44 -21.69 -16.40
CA PHE A 135 -5.15 -22.32 -16.62
C PHE A 135 -5.11 -23.75 -16.10
N LYS A 136 -4.17 -24.52 -16.63
CA LYS A 136 -3.77 -25.79 -16.01
C LYS A 136 -2.45 -25.55 -15.27
N GLY A 137 -2.49 -25.69 -13.95
CA GLY A 137 -1.31 -25.52 -13.11
C GLY A 137 -0.63 -26.85 -12.83
N GLU A 138 0.70 -26.87 -12.87
CA GLU A 138 1.52 -28.04 -12.51
C GLU A 138 2.32 -27.77 -11.24
N ASN A 139 2.35 -28.75 -10.34
CA ASN A 139 3.16 -28.68 -9.13
C ASN A 139 4.49 -29.38 -9.39
N LEU A 140 5.57 -28.60 -9.44
CA LEU A 140 6.90 -29.10 -9.81
C LEU A 140 7.50 -30.07 -8.77
N SER A 141 7.04 -30.02 -7.52
CA SER A 141 7.53 -30.90 -6.45
C SER A 141 6.88 -32.30 -6.50
N THR A 142 5.62 -32.38 -6.95
CA THR A 142 4.82 -33.62 -6.93
C THR A 142 4.47 -34.16 -8.32
N SER A 143 4.74 -33.39 -9.38
CA SER A 143 4.33 -33.66 -10.76
C SER A 143 2.82 -33.85 -10.93
N THR A 144 2.01 -33.33 -10.01
CA THR A 144 0.54 -33.32 -10.10
C THR A 144 0.04 -32.06 -10.79
N SER A 145 -1.17 -32.11 -11.34
CA SER A 145 -1.78 -30.96 -12.01
C SER A 145 -3.17 -30.65 -11.46
N LYS A 146 -3.56 -29.37 -11.56
CA LYS A 146 -4.91 -28.87 -11.25
C LYS A 146 -5.44 -28.06 -12.41
N THR A 147 -6.74 -28.19 -12.67
CA THR A 147 -7.43 -27.37 -13.66
C THR A 147 -8.14 -26.23 -12.96
N ILE A 148 -7.76 -25.00 -13.30
CA ILE A 148 -8.40 -23.78 -12.83
C ILE A 148 -9.24 -23.23 -13.98
N SER A 149 -10.56 -23.23 -13.80
CA SER A 149 -11.52 -22.79 -14.81
C SER A 149 -12.52 -21.79 -14.26
N GLU A 150 -13.22 -21.09 -15.15
CA GLU A 150 -14.27 -20.12 -14.78
C GLU A 150 -13.77 -19.07 -13.76
N GLY A 151 -12.49 -18.71 -13.87
CA GLY A 151 -11.88 -17.68 -13.03
C GLY A 151 -12.43 -16.32 -13.42
N GLN A 152 -12.83 -15.54 -12.43
CA GLN A 152 -13.31 -14.16 -12.61
C GLN A 152 -12.84 -13.28 -11.46
N PHE A 153 -12.60 -12.00 -11.75
CA PHE A 153 -12.26 -11.00 -10.75
C PHE A 153 -12.79 -9.62 -11.14
N MET A 154 -13.06 -8.82 -10.12
CA MET A 154 -13.34 -7.38 -10.19
C MET A 154 -12.63 -6.76 -9.00
N ILE A 155 -11.67 -5.87 -9.24
CA ILE A 155 -10.80 -5.36 -8.17
C ILE A 155 -10.81 -3.84 -8.23
N SER A 156 -11.07 -3.23 -7.07
CA SER A 156 -10.84 -1.81 -6.87
C SER A 156 -9.36 -1.50 -6.92
N LEU A 157 -8.99 -0.51 -7.72
CA LEU A 157 -7.68 0.13 -7.67
C LEU A 157 -7.75 1.46 -6.92
N VAL A 158 -8.94 1.85 -6.44
CA VAL A 158 -9.07 3.00 -5.55
C VAL A 158 -8.41 2.63 -4.22
N PRO A 159 -7.43 3.41 -3.74
CA PRO A 159 -6.85 3.18 -2.42
C PRO A 159 -7.96 3.16 -1.37
N VAL A 160 -7.95 2.14 -0.51
CA VAL A 160 -8.90 2.06 0.60
C VAL A 160 -8.70 3.30 1.47
N LYS A 161 -9.71 4.18 1.51
CA LYS A 161 -9.72 5.32 2.43
C LYS A 161 -9.78 4.78 3.84
N LEU A 162 -8.65 4.80 4.55
CA LEU A 162 -8.67 4.54 5.98
C LEU A 162 -9.31 5.73 6.70
N PRO A 163 -9.91 5.52 7.89
CA PRO A 163 -10.52 6.59 8.64
C PRO A 163 -9.53 7.73 8.89
N GLU A 164 -9.92 8.95 8.55
CA GLU A 164 -9.23 10.15 9.00
C GLU A 164 -9.43 10.28 10.51
N THR A 165 -8.34 10.39 11.24
CA THR A 165 -8.41 10.50 12.70
C THR A 165 -8.62 11.97 13.04
N ASN A 166 -9.71 12.26 13.75
CA ASN A 166 -9.92 13.60 14.29
C ASN A 166 -9.07 13.79 15.56
N ASN A 167 -8.83 15.04 15.93
CA ASN A 167 -7.96 15.38 17.07
C ASN A 167 -8.36 14.75 18.41
N SER A 168 -9.60 14.24 18.55
CA SER A 168 -10.09 13.59 19.76
C SER A 168 -9.71 12.12 19.93
N THR A 169 -9.24 11.43 18.89
CA THR A 169 -8.82 10.00 18.98
C THR A 169 -7.32 9.81 18.76
N ASN A 170 -6.58 10.90 18.57
CA ASN A 170 -5.15 10.84 18.34
C ASN A 170 -4.42 10.46 19.63
N ASN A 171 -3.64 9.39 19.56
CA ASN A 171 -2.78 8.93 20.65
C ASN A 171 -1.29 9.05 20.29
N LEU A 172 -1.00 9.58 19.10
CA LEU A 172 0.31 10.04 18.64
C LEU A 172 0.15 11.36 17.86
N SER A 173 1.09 12.28 17.99
CA SER A 173 1.15 13.51 17.17
C SER A 173 2.58 13.93 16.88
N ALA A 174 2.82 14.55 15.73
CA ALA A 174 4.12 15.09 15.35
C ALA A 174 3.96 16.25 14.36
N LYS A 175 4.98 17.10 14.23
CA LYS A 175 5.09 18.06 13.13
C LYS A 175 5.83 17.44 11.96
N VAL A 176 5.17 17.33 10.81
CA VAL A 176 5.78 16.96 9.53
C VAL A 176 5.96 18.23 8.71
N ASP A 177 7.22 18.59 8.44
CA ASP A 177 7.60 19.84 7.78
C ASP A 177 6.94 21.07 8.43
N GLY A 178 6.95 21.10 9.77
CA GLY A 178 6.37 22.16 10.58
C GLY A 178 4.85 22.09 10.77
N THR A 179 4.14 21.22 10.05
CA THR A 179 2.68 21.04 10.16
C THR A 179 2.34 19.95 11.16
N THR A 180 1.58 20.26 12.20
CA THR A 180 1.12 19.26 13.18
C THR A 180 0.13 18.28 12.54
N ILE A 181 0.44 16.99 12.65
CA ILE A 181 -0.39 15.87 12.22
C ILE A 181 -0.57 14.94 13.42
N GLY A 182 -1.81 14.59 13.72
CA GLY A 182 -2.12 13.55 14.71
C GLY A 182 -2.42 12.22 14.05
N PHE A 183 -2.20 11.13 14.77
CA PHE A 183 -2.42 9.76 14.32
C PHE A 183 -3.07 8.94 15.44
N THR A 184 -3.79 7.90 15.06
CA THR A 184 -4.22 6.83 15.96
C THR A 184 -3.44 5.56 15.65
N GLY A 185 -2.95 4.88 16.68
CA GLY A 185 -2.24 3.63 16.50
C GLY A 185 -2.09 2.81 17.77
N GLU A 186 -1.23 1.81 17.68
CA GLU A 186 -0.90 0.91 18.78
C GLU A 186 0.58 0.53 18.75
N ALA A 187 1.08 0.13 19.91
CA ALA A 187 2.42 -0.40 20.07
C ALA A 187 2.35 -1.91 20.40
N THR A 188 3.20 -2.71 19.77
CA THR A 188 3.36 -4.12 20.09
C THR A 188 4.84 -4.45 20.19
N SER A 189 5.22 -5.26 21.19
CA SER A 189 6.53 -5.89 21.25
C SER A 189 6.37 -7.40 21.08
N ILE A 190 7.18 -8.01 20.21
CA ILE A 190 7.20 -9.45 20.00
C ILE A 190 8.62 -9.99 20.23
N ASN A 191 8.75 -11.15 20.88
CA ASN A 191 10.06 -11.80 20.98
C ASN A 191 10.31 -12.66 19.74
N THR A 192 11.43 -12.41 19.06
CA THR A 192 11.86 -13.19 17.90
C THR A 192 13.18 -13.91 18.20
N PRO A 193 13.37 -15.17 17.73
CA PRO A 193 14.58 -15.94 18.05
C PRO A 193 15.90 -15.32 17.56
N ILE A 194 15.86 -14.48 16.52
CA ILE A 194 17.07 -14.00 15.81
C ILE A 194 17.45 -12.58 16.22
N ILE A 195 16.46 -11.66 16.29
CA ILE A 195 16.70 -10.22 16.51
C ILE A 195 16.27 -9.75 17.91
N GLY A 196 15.91 -10.69 18.79
CA GLY A 196 15.43 -10.38 20.14
C GLY A 196 14.02 -9.79 20.12
N ASN A 197 13.76 -8.89 21.09
CA ASN A 197 12.47 -8.20 21.17
C ASN A 197 12.36 -7.15 20.07
N LEU A 198 11.37 -7.27 19.21
CA LEU A 198 11.02 -6.26 18.21
C LEU A 198 9.85 -5.43 18.73
N LEU A 199 10.10 -4.15 19.01
CA LEU A 199 9.04 -3.16 19.21
C LEU A 199 8.58 -2.63 17.85
N THR A 200 7.28 -2.52 17.66
CA THR A 200 6.66 -1.85 16.51
C THR A 200 5.53 -0.95 16.98
N ILE A 201 5.55 0.30 16.52
CA ILE A 201 4.49 1.29 16.64
C ILE A 201 3.94 1.51 15.24
N VAL A 202 2.65 1.23 15.04
CA VAL A 202 1.96 1.44 13.76
C VAL A 202 0.83 2.42 13.97
N THR A 203 0.78 3.46 13.15
CA THR A 203 -0.26 4.48 13.25
C THR A 203 -0.85 4.86 11.89
N ILE A 204 -2.08 5.37 11.92
CA ILE A 204 -2.87 5.76 10.76
C ILE A 204 -3.52 7.14 10.97
N ASN A 205 -3.62 7.92 9.89
CA ASN A 205 -4.53 9.06 9.76
C ASN A 205 -4.90 9.23 8.28
N GLY A 206 -6.06 8.74 7.85
CA GLY A 206 -6.46 8.78 6.44
C GLY A 206 -5.49 7.99 5.58
N ASP A 207 -4.87 8.62 4.58
CA ASP A 207 -3.82 7.98 3.77
C ASP A 207 -2.42 8.01 4.41
N LYS A 208 -2.25 8.77 5.50
CA LYS A 208 -0.95 8.98 6.16
C LYS A 208 -0.63 7.88 7.15
N ARG A 209 0.63 7.47 7.22
CA ARG A 209 1.14 6.47 8.19
C ARG A 209 2.39 6.99 8.88
N MET A 210 2.55 6.63 10.14
CA MET A 210 3.84 6.69 10.84
C MET A 210 4.13 5.31 11.39
N ILE A 211 5.29 4.77 11.06
CA ILE A 211 5.78 3.48 11.57
C ILE A 211 7.11 3.74 12.27
N LEU A 212 7.22 3.28 13.51
CA LEU A 212 8.48 3.28 14.27
C LEU A 212 8.74 1.85 14.72
N SER A 213 9.94 1.34 14.52
CA SER A 213 10.35 0.02 15.01
C SER A 213 11.72 0.08 15.65
N VAL A 214 11.94 -0.81 16.63
CA VAL A 214 13.22 -0.96 17.33
C VAL A 214 13.48 -2.45 17.51
N ILE A 215 14.64 -2.91 17.06
CA ILE A 215 15.15 -4.26 17.32
C ILE A 215 15.87 -4.29 18.67
N ASP A 216 15.98 -5.47 19.28
CA ASP A 216 16.57 -5.63 20.62
C ASP A 216 16.00 -4.64 21.66
N TYR A 217 14.68 -4.43 21.63
CA TYR A 217 13.97 -3.50 22.50
C TYR A 217 14.11 -3.88 23.98
N LYS A 218 14.62 -2.94 24.80
CA LYS A 218 15.00 -3.13 26.21
C LYS A 218 14.09 -2.41 27.21
N GLY A 219 13.00 -1.79 26.75
CA GLY A 219 12.10 -1.01 27.61
C GLY A 219 12.32 0.50 27.50
N VAL A 220 12.12 1.22 28.61
CA VAL A 220 12.37 2.66 28.73
C VAL A 220 13.83 2.98 28.35
N GLY A 221 14.02 3.94 27.45
CA GLY A 221 15.34 4.22 26.88
C GLY A 221 15.27 5.14 25.67
N THR A 222 16.44 5.49 25.15
CA THR A 222 16.60 6.20 23.87
C THR A 222 17.17 5.25 22.85
N TYR A 223 16.57 5.24 21.67
CA TYR A 223 16.92 4.37 20.56
C TYR A 223 17.19 5.23 19.32
N ASP A 224 18.26 4.90 18.60
CA ASP A 224 18.56 5.53 17.33
C ASP A 224 17.74 4.85 16.23
N LEU A 225 17.00 5.64 15.44
CA LEU A 225 16.09 5.14 14.41
C LEU A 225 16.79 4.66 13.13
N VAL A 226 18.13 4.68 13.10
CA VAL A 226 18.96 4.17 11.99
C VAL A 226 19.74 2.94 12.42
N THR A 227 20.34 2.95 13.61
CA THR A 227 21.15 1.81 14.09
C THR A 227 20.34 0.77 14.84
N ASP A 228 19.34 1.20 15.61
CA ASP A 228 18.58 0.33 16.50
C ASP A 228 17.18 0.01 15.96
N GLY A 229 16.80 0.61 14.84
CA GLY A 229 15.41 0.62 14.40
C GLY A 229 15.18 1.22 13.04
N VAL A 230 13.92 1.60 12.80
CA VAL A 230 13.46 2.30 11.60
C VAL A 230 12.40 3.32 11.99
N GLY A 231 12.48 4.52 11.43
CA GLY A 231 11.38 5.47 11.41
C GLY A 231 10.91 5.69 9.98
N SER A 232 9.62 5.52 9.71
CA SER A 232 9.06 5.73 8.36
C SER A 232 7.79 6.58 8.44
N TYR A 233 7.64 7.46 7.45
CA TYR A 233 6.45 8.26 7.25
C TYR A 233 5.92 8.03 5.84
N MET A 234 4.62 7.79 5.74
CA MET A 234 3.90 7.77 4.46
C MET A 234 2.93 8.94 4.44
N LYS A 235 3.06 9.82 3.44
CA LYS A 235 2.12 10.93 3.19
C LYS A 235 0.86 10.42 2.48
N ASP A 236 1.03 9.44 1.61
CA ASP A 236 0.00 8.78 0.82
C ASP A 236 0.50 7.37 0.44
N GLN A 237 -0.31 6.61 -0.30
CA GLN A 237 -0.01 5.24 -0.71
C GLN A 237 0.77 5.17 -2.04
N THR A 238 1.39 6.26 -2.49
CA THR A 238 2.16 6.31 -3.74
C THR A 238 3.67 6.24 -3.47
N PRO A 239 4.49 5.87 -4.47
CA PRO A 239 5.95 5.92 -4.35
C PRO A 239 6.49 7.32 -3.98
N THR A 240 5.80 8.39 -4.38
CA THR A 240 6.20 9.77 -4.05
C THR A 240 5.94 10.14 -2.59
N GLY A 241 5.13 9.33 -1.88
CA GLY A 241 4.68 9.55 -0.53
C GLY A 241 5.41 8.76 0.54
N SER A 242 6.35 7.87 0.19
CA SER A 242 7.06 7.01 1.16
C SER A 242 8.43 7.56 1.53
N PHE A 243 8.69 7.69 2.83
CA PHE A 243 9.93 8.25 3.39
C PHE A 243 10.45 7.37 4.52
N THR A 244 11.75 7.06 4.52
CA THR A 244 12.42 6.29 5.59
C THR A 244 13.58 7.07 6.20
N ALA A 245 13.70 7.02 7.52
CA ALA A 245 14.63 7.80 8.31
C ALA A 245 16.09 7.49 7.98
N THR A 246 16.90 8.54 7.83
CA THR A 246 18.36 8.46 7.76
C THR A 246 19.05 9.08 8.98
N SER A 247 18.25 9.62 9.90
CA SER A 247 18.69 10.12 11.21
C SER A 247 17.46 10.30 12.08
N GLY A 248 17.58 10.04 13.38
CA GLY A 248 16.49 10.34 14.30
C GLY A 248 16.56 9.50 15.56
N THR A 249 15.69 9.83 16.51
CA THR A 249 15.65 9.18 17.82
C THR A 249 14.21 8.85 18.19
N LEU A 250 14.03 7.70 18.83
CA LEU A 250 12.83 7.32 19.56
C LEU A 250 13.18 7.25 21.05
N VAL A 251 12.44 7.98 21.88
CA VAL A 251 12.62 7.99 23.34
C VAL A 251 11.38 7.36 23.97
N ILE A 252 11.54 6.22 24.60
CA ILE A 252 10.51 5.60 25.43
C ILE A 252 10.66 6.12 26.85
N THR A 253 9.63 6.78 27.37
CA THR A 253 9.63 7.40 28.71
C THR A 253 8.83 6.61 29.73
N SER A 254 7.87 5.79 29.31
CA SER A 254 7.06 4.98 30.22
C SER A 254 6.50 3.73 29.53
N GLU A 255 6.49 2.62 30.27
CA GLU A 255 5.86 1.36 29.89
C GLU A 255 5.10 0.80 31.11
N VAL A 256 3.92 1.37 31.40
CA VAL A 256 3.14 1.06 32.61
C VAL A 256 1.67 0.93 32.27
N GLY A 257 0.98 -0.05 32.87
CA GLY A 257 -0.48 -0.18 32.77
C GLY A 257 -0.99 -0.49 31.36
N GLY A 258 -0.24 -1.27 30.57
CA GLY A 258 -0.60 -1.60 29.19
C GLY A 258 -0.49 -0.40 28.24
N LYS A 259 0.31 0.60 28.60
CA LYS A 259 0.57 1.80 27.79
C LYS A 259 2.05 2.00 27.55
N LEU A 260 2.38 2.53 26.37
CA LEU A 260 3.72 2.97 26.00
C LEU A 260 3.69 4.47 25.73
N LYS A 261 4.60 5.22 26.37
CA LYS A 261 4.71 6.67 26.19
C LYS A 261 6.11 7.06 25.76
N GLY A 262 6.20 8.13 25.00
CA GLY A 262 7.49 8.58 24.51
C GLY A 262 7.43 9.77 23.57
N THR A 263 8.60 10.10 23.03
CA THR A 263 8.80 11.14 22.03
C THR A 263 9.64 10.63 20.87
N PHE A 264 9.57 11.30 19.72
CA PHE A 264 10.41 10.96 18.58
C PHE A 264 10.65 12.16 17.65
N SER A 265 11.73 12.10 16.89
CA SER A 265 12.03 13.02 15.80
C SER A 265 12.98 12.38 14.81
N PHE A 266 12.80 12.63 13.52
CA PHE A 266 13.69 12.09 12.48
C PHE A 266 13.64 12.90 11.19
N LYS A 267 14.64 12.71 10.34
CA LYS A 267 14.64 13.18 8.95
C LYS A 267 14.62 11.97 8.02
N ALA A 268 13.76 12.01 7.02
CA ALA A 268 13.54 10.89 6.11
C ALA A 268 13.53 11.38 4.65
N PRO A 269 14.53 11.05 3.82
CA PRO A 269 14.42 11.17 2.38
C PRO A 269 13.36 10.23 1.81
N ASN A 270 12.92 10.50 0.58
CA ASN A 270 12.03 9.62 -0.15
C ASN A 270 12.72 8.27 -0.43
N GLU A 271 11.98 7.17 -0.29
CA GLU A 271 12.51 5.82 -0.51
C GLU A 271 12.87 5.55 -1.97
N ASN A 272 12.15 6.17 -2.90
CA ASN A 272 12.52 6.18 -4.30
C ASN A 272 13.65 7.19 -4.50
N THR A 273 14.87 6.68 -4.60
CA THR A 273 16.10 7.48 -4.75
C THR A 273 16.17 8.33 -6.02
N THR A 274 15.27 8.12 -6.98
CA THR A 274 15.12 8.99 -8.15
C THR A 274 14.33 10.27 -7.84
N ILE A 275 13.62 10.31 -6.71
CA ILE A 275 12.82 11.44 -6.23
C ILE A 275 13.60 12.15 -5.12
N ASN A 276 14.13 13.34 -5.43
CA ASN A 276 14.93 14.11 -4.48
C ASN A 276 14.05 14.97 -3.55
N THR A 277 13.23 14.32 -2.72
CA THR A 277 12.41 14.96 -1.68
C THR A 277 12.70 14.34 -0.31
N SER A 278 12.39 15.07 0.75
CA SER A 278 12.56 14.60 2.13
C SER A 278 11.54 15.25 3.05
N VAL A 279 11.21 14.59 4.14
CA VAL A 279 10.40 15.13 5.23
C VAL A 279 11.24 15.28 6.50
N THR A 280 10.91 16.30 7.30
CA THR A 280 11.42 16.46 8.66
C THR A 280 10.28 16.26 9.65
N VAL A 281 10.43 15.26 10.52
CA VAL A 281 9.48 14.93 11.58
C VAL A 281 10.03 15.39 12.92
N THR A 282 9.31 16.28 13.59
CA THR A 282 9.71 16.93 14.84
C THR A 282 8.57 16.90 15.84
N ASP A 283 8.87 17.18 17.11
CA ASP A 283 7.88 17.28 18.19
C ASP A 283 6.95 16.06 18.29
N GLY A 284 7.47 14.88 17.95
CA GLY A 284 6.72 13.63 18.03
C GLY A 284 6.46 13.26 19.48
N VAL A 285 5.21 13.00 19.84
CA VAL A 285 4.77 12.58 21.17
C VAL A 285 3.70 11.50 21.05
N PHE A 286 3.68 10.53 21.97
CA PHE A 286 2.67 9.46 21.96
C PHE A 286 2.34 8.90 23.35
N ASP A 287 1.11 8.39 23.49
CA ASP A 287 0.57 7.65 24.65
C ASP A 287 -0.33 6.52 24.11
N LEU A 288 0.30 5.41 23.74
CA LEU A 288 -0.32 4.33 22.95
C LEU A 288 -0.75 3.16 23.84
N PRO A 289 -1.82 2.44 23.48
CA PRO A 289 -2.02 1.07 23.93
C PRO A 289 -0.79 0.22 23.58
N PHE A 290 -0.38 -0.64 24.50
CA PHE A 290 0.81 -1.47 24.35
C PHE A 290 0.56 -2.92 24.72
N SER A 291 0.93 -3.83 23.82
CA SER A 291 0.84 -5.27 24.01
C SER A 291 2.20 -5.95 23.85
N LYS A 292 2.45 -7.00 24.66
CA LYS A 292 3.59 -7.91 24.49
C LYS A 292 3.05 -9.25 24.01
N LYS A 293 3.64 -9.80 22.94
CA LYS A 293 3.29 -11.11 22.40
C LYS A 293 4.48 -12.06 22.44
#